data_AF-A0A7S4HMF9-F1
#
_entry.id   AF-A0A7S4HMF9-F1
#
_cell.length_a   1.000
_cell.length_b   1.000
_cell.length_c   1.000
_cell.angle_alpha   90.00
_cell.angle_beta   90.00
_cell.angle_gamma   90.00
#
_symmetry.space_group_name_H-M   'P 1'
#
loop_
_entity.id
_entity.type
_entity.pdbx_description
1 polymer ?
#
loop_
_entity_poly.entity_id
_entity_poly.type
_entity_poly.pdbx_seq_one_letter_code
_entity_poly.pdbx_strand_id
1 'polypeptide(L)'
;TLNRDMNKCLIIDCDAKCFSLQPKHGIEIPKYVSEDDPDKKDRALLRLIPLLQFLARSQAAAAKASPNSSTCLADELDGYRQAGDGDPAAAFEKRVAELRA
;
A
#
# COMPACT_ATOMS: atom_id res chain seq x y z
N THR A 1 -12.37 12.90 -11.99
CA THR A 1 -12.14 11.44 -11.87
C THR A 1 -10.93 11.05 -12.68
N LEU A 2 -10.12 10.07 -12.24
CA LEU A 2 -8.85 9.69 -12.88
C LEU A 2 -9.02 8.93 -14.22
N ASN A 3 -10.26 8.59 -14.61
CA ASN A 3 -10.57 7.71 -15.74
C ASN A 3 -9.75 6.41 -15.68
N ARG A 4 -9.75 5.78 -14.50
CA ARG A 4 -9.11 4.51 -14.19
C ARG A 4 -10.07 3.66 -13.36
N ASP A 5 -9.91 2.35 -13.46
CA ASP A 5 -10.60 1.40 -12.59
C ASP A 5 -10.07 1.57 -11.15
N MET A 6 -10.94 2.02 -10.25
CA MET A 6 -10.58 2.26 -8.85
C MET A 6 -10.14 0.99 -8.14
N ASN A 7 -10.62 -0.19 -8.55
CA ASN A 7 -10.19 -1.47 -7.97
C ASN A 7 -8.70 -1.76 -8.20
N LYS A 8 -8.07 -1.01 -9.11
CA LYS A 8 -6.65 -1.13 -9.48
C LYS A 8 -5.83 0.12 -9.14
N CYS A 9 -6.41 1.04 -8.37
CA CYS A 9 -5.76 2.30 -8.02
C CYS A 9 -5.48 2.36 -6.52
N LEU A 10 -4.28 2.83 -6.19
CA LEU A 10 -3.87 3.23 -4.84
C LEU A 10 -3.41 4.69 -4.90
N ILE A 11 -3.53 5.40 -3.78
CA ILE A 11 -3.08 6.78 -3.61
C ILE A 11 -2.01 6.77 -2.52
N ILE A 12 -0.89 7.46 -2.73
CA ILE A 12 0.15 7.63 -1.71
C ILE A 12 0.30 9.14 -1.51
N ASP A 13 0.05 9.61 -0.30
CA ASP A 13 0.12 11.04 0.03
C ASP A 13 0.60 11.20 1.48
N CYS A 14 1.10 12.39 1.81
CA CYS A 14 1.50 12.74 3.18
C CYS A 14 0.40 13.41 4.01
N ASP A 15 -0.76 13.69 3.40
CA ASP A 15 -1.95 14.20 4.09
C ASP A 15 -3.17 13.32 3.76
N ALA A 16 -3.74 12.66 4.78
CA ALA A 16 -4.93 11.85 4.63
C ALA A 16 -6.14 12.57 4.01
N LYS A 17 -6.21 13.90 4.10
CA LYS A 17 -7.27 14.71 3.47
C LYS A 17 -7.26 14.59 1.96
N CYS A 18 -6.10 14.41 1.34
CA CYS A 18 -5.95 14.28 -0.12
C CYS A 18 -6.69 13.06 -0.69
N PHE A 19 -6.90 12.02 0.12
CA PHE A 19 -7.64 10.82 -0.25
C PHE A 19 -8.89 10.59 0.62
N SER A 20 -9.41 11.64 1.26
CA SER A 20 -10.60 11.58 2.13
C SER A 20 -11.87 11.05 1.43
N LEU A 21 -11.99 11.26 0.11
CA LEU A 21 -13.10 10.72 -0.68
C LEU A 21 -12.94 9.24 -1.03
N GLN A 22 -11.74 8.67 -0.88
CA GLN A 22 -11.39 7.29 -1.20
C GLN A 22 -10.43 6.69 -0.14
N PRO A 23 -10.81 6.70 1.16
CA PRO A 23 -9.87 6.48 2.28
C PRO A 23 -9.24 5.09 2.31
N LYS A 24 -9.94 4.09 1.76
CA LYS A 24 -9.44 2.72 1.61
C LYS A 24 -8.29 2.60 0.61
N HIS A 25 -8.22 3.51 -0.37
CA HIS A 25 -7.21 3.48 -1.43
C HIS A 25 -5.92 4.20 -1.04
N GLY A 26 -5.95 5.05 -0.01
CA GLY A 26 -4.84 5.92 0.36
C GLY A 26 -3.87 5.27 1.34
N ILE A 27 -2.57 5.41 1.13
CA ILE A 27 -1.49 5.11 2.08
C ILE A 27 -0.92 6.46 2.52
N GLU A 28 -1.12 6.80 3.79
CA GLU A 28 -0.46 7.98 4.37
C GLU A 28 1.02 7.67 4.62
N ILE A 29 1.91 8.57 4.21
CA ILE A 29 3.34 8.46 4.47
C ILE A 29 3.85 9.69 5.23
N PRO A 30 4.92 9.55 6.03
CA PRO A 30 5.56 10.70 6.63
C PRO A 30 5.99 11.71 5.56
N LYS A 31 5.71 13.00 5.80
CA LYS A 31 6.21 14.08 4.96
C LYS A 31 7.74 14.10 5.04
N TYR A 32 8.39 14.04 3.89
CA TYR A 32 9.84 14.22 3.82
C TYR A 32 10.20 15.70 4.00
N VAL A 33 11.09 15.99 4.95
CA VAL A 33 11.63 17.34 5.23
C VAL A 33 13.15 17.25 5.10
N SER A 34 13.71 17.90 4.08
CA SER A 34 15.14 17.79 3.74
C SER A 34 16.07 18.33 4.82
N GLU A 35 15.61 19.33 5.55
CA GLU A 35 16.33 20.00 6.63
C GLU A 35 16.55 19.06 7.82
N ASP A 36 15.63 18.13 8.05
CA ASP A 36 15.68 17.14 9.13
C ASP A 36 16.50 15.89 8.75
N ASP A 37 16.86 15.73 7.48
CA ASP A 37 17.61 14.58 6.95
C ASP A 37 18.73 14.99 5.97
N PRO A 38 19.76 15.72 6.44
CA PRO A 38 20.85 16.21 5.59
C PRO A 38 21.65 15.07 4.92
N ASP A 39 21.68 13.89 5.55
CA ASP A 39 22.39 12.71 5.07
C ASP A 39 21.53 11.80 4.17
N LYS A 40 20.25 12.16 3.90
CA LYS A 40 19.31 11.37 3.08
C LYS A 40 19.17 9.92 3.56
N LYS A 41 19.02 9.74 4.87
CA LYS A 41 18.87 8.46 5.56
C LYS A 41 17.41 7.99 5.61
N ASP A 42 16.42 8.79 5.22
CA ASP A 42 15.02 8.35 5.15
C ASP A 42 14.86 7.08 4.29
N ARG A 43 14.10 6.11 4.79
CA ARG A 43 13.80 4.84 4.10
C ARG A 43 12.30 4.55 4.04
N ALA A 44 11.44 5.53 4.31
CA ALA A 44 9.99 5.34 4.40
C ALA A 44 9.43 4.74 3.10
N LEU A 45 9.81 5.28 1.94
CA LEU A 45 9.38 4.76 0.65
C LEU A 45 9.93 3.35 0.34
N LEU A 46 11.13 3.02 0.81
CA LEU A 46 11.70 1.68 0.58
C LEU A 46 10.92 0.59 1.32
N ARG A 47 10.39 0.90 2.52
CA ARG A 47 9.54 -0.02 3.30
C ARG A 47 8.24 -0.37 2.58
N LEU A 48 7.75 0.48 1.67
CA LEU A 48 6.52 0.20 0.90
C LEU A 48 6.76 -0.78 -0.25
N ILE A 49 7.98 -0.89 -0.77
CA ILE A 49 8.28 -1.66 -1.98
C ILE A 49 7.79 -3.12 -1.88
N PRO A 50 8.09 -3.89 -0.82
CA PRO A 50 7.68 -5.30 -0.75
C PRO A 50 6.17 -5.48 -0.81
N LEU A 51 5.42 -4.64 -0.06
CA LEU A 51 3.96 -4.66 -0.04
C LEU A 51 3.39 -4.32 -1.43
N LEU A 52 3.86 -3.24 -2.06
CA LEU A 52 3.35 -2.81 -3.37
C LEU A 52 3.62 -3.85 -4.46
N GLN A 53 4.80 -4.48 -4.44
CA GLN A 53 5.14 -5.58 -5.35
C GLN A 53 4.24 -6.79 -5.13
N PHE A 54 3.94 -7.12 -3.88
CA PHE A 54 3.01 -8.20 -3.54
C PHE A 54 1.61 -7.92 -4.09
N LEU A 55 1.03 -6.76 -3.77
CA LEU A 55 -0.31 -6.36 -4.22
C LEU A 55 -0.44 -6.39 -5.76
N ALA A 56 0.56 -5.89 -6.47
CA ALA A 56 0.59 -5.92 -7.93
C ALA A 56 0.62 -7.36 -8.48
N ARG A 57 1.40 -8.25 -7.85
CA ARG A 57 1.50 -9.66 -8.25
C ARG A 57 0.22 -10.44 -7.92
N SER A 58 -0.36 -10.22 -6.75
CA SER A 58 -1.64 -10.81 -6.33
C SER A 58 -2.74 -10.47 -7.33
N GLN A 59 -2.86 -9.19 -7.71
CA GLN A 59 -3.85 -8.76 -8.69
C GLN A 59 -3.61 -9.38 -10.07
N ALA A 60 -2.36 -9.40 -10.55
CA ALA A 60 -2.03 -10.00 -11.85
C ALA A 60 -2.31 -11.51 -11.88
N ALA A 61 -2.06 -12.21 -10.76
CA ALA A 61 -2.38 -13.63 -10.64
C ALA A 61 -3.89 -13.87 -10.61
N ALA A 62 -4.65 -13.08 -9.85
CA ALA A 62 -6.10 -13.16 -9.77
C ALA A 62 -6.76 -12.93 -11.15
N ALA A 63 -6.31 -11.91 -11.89
CA ALA A 63 -6.81 -11.62 -13.24
C ALA A 63 -6.51 -12.75 -14.24
N LYS A 64 -5.39 -13.46 -14.09
CA LYS A 64 -5.08 -14.64 -14.92
C LYS A 64 -5.95 -15.85 -14.57
N ALA A 65 -6.21 -16.07 -13.29
CA ALA A 65 -7.02 -17.19 -12.82
C ALA A 65 -8.51 -17.00 -13.17
N SER A 66 -9.01 -15.77 -13.06
CA SER A 66 -10.37 -15.40 -13.45
C SER A 66 -10.35 -13.98 -14.03
N PRO A 67 -10.53 -13.82 -15.35
CA PRO A 67 -10.56 -12.51 -16.01
C PRO A 67 -11.65 -11.56 -15.51
N ASN A 68 -12.68 -12.12 -14.87
CA ASN A 68 -13.79 -11.39 -14.24
C ASN A 68 -13.64 -11.29 -12.71
N SER A 69 -12.46 -11.62 -12.16
CA SER A 69 -12.16 -11.48 -10.74
C SER A 69 -12.32 -10.01 -10.31
N SER A 70 -13.23 -9.77 -9.38
CA SER A 70 -13.51 -8.46 -8.79
C SER A 70 -12.57 -8.10 -7.63
N THR A 71 -11.35 -8.63 -7.63
CA THR A 71 -10.35 -8.36 -6.56
C THR A 71 -9.93 -6.90 -6.59
N CYS A 72 -10.17 -6.19 -5.49
CA CYS A 72 -9.82 -4.79 -5.28
C CYS A 72 -8.53 -4.67 -4.46
N LEU A 73 -7.57 -3.86 -4.95
CA LEU A 73 -6.31 -3.60 -4.24
C LEU A 73 -6.53 -2.98 -2.85
N ALA A 74 -7.54 -2.10 -2.73
CA ALA A 74 -7.83 -1.40 -1.49
C ALA A 74 -8.34 -2.35 -0.40
N ASP A 75 -9.06 -3.41 -0.76
CA ASP A 75 -9.52 -4.40 0.22
C ASP A 75 -8.36 -5.26 0.74
N GLU A 76 -7.43 -5.64 -0.13
CA GLU A 76 -6.23 -6.38 0.29
C GLU A 76 -5.31 -5.51 1.16
N LEU A 77 -5.13 -4.24 0.79
CA LEU A 77 -4.41 -3.25 1.59
C LEU A 77 -5.06 -3.03 2.97
N ASP A 78 -6.39 -2.90 3.04
CA ASP A 78 -7.12 -2.69 4.29
C ASP A 78 -6.96 -3.89 5.25
N GLY A 79 -6.89 -5.11 4.71
CA GLY A 79 -6.56 -6.29 5.52
C GLY A 79 -5.21 -6.18 6.23
N TYR A 80 -4.18 -5.68 5.54
CA TYR A 80 -2.88 -5.40 6.18
C TYR A 80 -2.94 -4.23 7.14
N ARG A 81 -3.72 -3.19 6.82
CA ARG A 81 -3.91 -2.03 7.70
C ARG A 81 -4.51 -2.42 9.05
N GLN A 82 -5.55 -3.25 9.02
CA GLN A 82 -6.21 -3.75 10.22
C GLN A 82 -5.28 -4.66 11.04
N ALA A 83 -4.43 -5.46 10.38
CA ALA A 83 -3.46 -6.33 11.05
C ALA A 83 -2.24 -5.58 11.63
N GLY A 84 -1.94 -4.38 11.14
CA GLY A 84 -0.75 -3.58 11.46
C GLY A 84 -1.00 -2.31 12.26
N ASP A 85 -2.15 -2.17 12.92
CA ASP A 85 -2.51 -0.97 13.68
C ASP A 85 -2.37 0.33 12.86
N GLY A 86 -2.79 0.28 11.59
CA GLY A 86 -2.71 1.41 10.67
C GLY A 86 -1.46 1.45 9.78
N ASP A 87 -0.40 0.68 10.05
CA ASP A 87 0.79 0.54 9.17
C ASP A 87 0.73 -0.78 8.37
N PRO A 88 0.16 -0.77 7.15
CA PRO A 88 0.06 -1.98 6.33
C PRO A 88 1.43 -2.53 5.89
N ALA A 89 2.46 -1.70 5.78
CA ALA A 89 3.79 -2.13 5.37
C ALA A 89 4.47 -2.92 6.50
N ALA A 90 4.39 -2.44 7.74
CA ALA A 90 4.86 -3.18 8.91
C ALA A 90 4.10 -4.51 9.09
N ALA A 91 2.78 -4.52 8.89
CA ALA A 91 1.99 -5.75 8.94
C ALA A 91 2.47 -6.79 7.93
N PHE A 92 2.74 -6.35 6.70
CA PHE A 92 3.25 -7.21 5.65
C PHE A 92 4.63 -7.78 5.98
N GLU A 93 5.56 -6.93 6.43
CA GLU A 93 6.89 -7.35 6.87
C GLU A 93 6.82 -8.40 7.97
N LYS A 94 5.99 -8.19 9.00
CA LYS A 94 5.75 -9.15 10.08
C LYS A 94 5.24 -10.49 9.55
N ARG A 95 4.21 -10.46 8.69
CA ARG A 95 3.66 -11.68 8.08
C ARG A 95 4.70 -12.44 7.26
N VAL A 96 5.53 -11.73 6.50
CA VAL A 96 6.61 -12.36 5.71
C VAL A 96 7.67 -12.97 6.63
N ALA A 97 7.99 -12.33 7.76
CA ALA A 97 8.93 -12.87 8.73
C ALA A 97 8.38 -14.14 9.39
N GLU A 98 7.10 -14.17 9.76
CA GLU A 98 6.42 -15.35 10.34
C GLU A 98 6.41 -16.54 9.36
N LEU A 99 6.22 -16.31 8.06
CA LEU A 99 6.25 -17.36 7.03
C LEU A 99 7.66 -17.91 6.74
N ARG A 100 8.71 -17.23 7.19
CA ARG A 100 10.11 -17.63 7.02
C ARG A 100 10.69 -18.34 8.24
N ALA A 101 9.99 -18.31 9.37
CA ALA A 101 10.35 -18.99 10.62
C ALA A 101 9.92 -20.45 10.60
#